data_AF-A0A5C5TJC3-F1
#
_entry.id   AF-A0A5C5TJC3-F1
#
_cell.length_a   1.000
_cell.length_b   1.000
_cell.length_c   1.000
_cell.angle_alpha   90.00
_cell.angle_beta   90.00
_cell.angle_gamma   90.00
#
_symmetry.space_group_name_H-M   'P 1'
#
loop_
_entity.id
_entity.type
_entity.pdbx_description
1 polymer ?
#
loop_
_entity_poly.entity_id
_entity_poly.type
_entity_poly.pdbx_seq_one_letter_code
_entity_poly.pdbx_strand_id
1 'polypeptide(L)'
;MTIDRQSEHVRDGLRRQSEAFWDFQDRLLDHMERMNHTWFRRRHEGTHAALKAACSMWTSATPADAMQVYLGWANGSIERLTRDALDVQMHGNIFANLILGATHQVMGGPSEAGQADIMTPTEADPPVTLRNAA
;
A
#
# COMPACT_ATOMS: atom_id res chain seq x y z
N MET A 1 -45.85 13.03 7.08
CA MET A 1 -44.73 13.78 7.71
C MET A 1 -43.55 12.86 8.08
N THR A 2 -43.77 11.60 8.44
CA THR A 2 -42.70 10.66 8.87
C THR A 2 -41.79 10.14 7.73
N ILE A 3 -42.36 9.93 6.54
CA ILE A 3 -41.62 9.46 5.34
C ILE A 3 -40.60 10.49 4.85
N ASP A 4 -40.94 11.78 4.95
CA ASP A 4 -40.08 12.88 4.50
C ASP A 4 -38.79 12.94 5.33
N ARG A 5 -38.92 12.85 6.65
CA ARG A 5 -37.80 12.86 7.62
C ARG A 5 -36.85 11.67 7.45
N GLN A 6 -37.40 10.50 7.09
CA GLN A 6 -36.59 9.30 6.81
C GLN A 6 -35.81 9.47 5.49
N SER A 7 -36.44 10.06 4.47
CA SER A 7 -35.79 10.33 3.18
C SER A 7 -34.68 11.38 3.29
N GLU A 8 -34.83 12.39 4.15
CA GLU A 8 -33.80 13.40 4.42
C GLU A 8 -32.58 12.79 5.12
N HIS A 9 -32.80 11.96 6.14
CA HIS A 9 -31.71 11.27 6.84
C HIS A 9 -30.89 10.36 5.91
N VAL A 10 -31.55 9.65 4.99
CA VAL A 10 -30.87 8.82 3.99
C VAL A 10 -30.08 9.69 3.01
N ARG A 11 -30.66 10.80 2.53
CA ARG A 11 -29.97 11.75 1.64
C ARG A 11 -28.73 12.37 2.29
N ASP A 12 -28.82 12.75 3.57
CA ASP A 12 -27.68 13.30 4.33
C ASP A 12 -26.59 12.26 4.60
N GLY A 13 -26.95 11.00 4.84
CA GLY A 13 -26.00 9.89 4.95
C GLY A 13 -25.25 9.67 3.64
N LEU A 14 -25.98 9.58 2.52
CA LEU A 14 -25.39 9.38 1.19
C LEU A 14 -24.49 10.56 0.77
N ARG A 15 -24.91 11.80 1.07
CA ARG A 15 -24.11 13.00 0.80
C ARG A 15 -22.77 12.94 1.53
N ARG A 16 -22.79 12.71 2.85
CA ARG A 16 -21.55 12.61 3.65
C ARG A 16 -20.64 11.48 3.18
N GLN A 17 -21.22 10.33 2.83
CA GLN A 17 -20.46 9.20 2.32
C GLN A 17 -19.80 9.53 0.97
N SER A 18 -20.53 10.18 0.07
CA SER A 18 -19.99 10.59 -1.23
C SER A 18 -18.91 11.66 -1.10
N GLU A 19 -19.09 12.65 -0.23
CA GLU A 19 -18.08 13.69 0.06
C GLU A 19 -16.79 13.05 0.61
N ALA A 20 -16.91 12.16 1.60
CA ALA A 20 -15.77 11.46 2.18
C ALA A 20 -15.05 10.54 1.18
N PHE A 21 -15.79 9.84 0.32
CA PHE A 21 -15.21 9.01 -0.73
C PHE A 21 -14.39 9.84 -1.72
N TRP A 22 -14.93 10.95 -2.21
CA TRP A 22 -14.23 11.78 -3.18
C TRP A 22 -13.03 12.52 -2.58
N ASP A 23 -13.11 13.00 -1.33
CA ASP A 23 -11.94 13.54 -0.60
C ASP A 23 -10.82 12.49 -0.47
N PHE A 24 -11.17 11.26 -0.13
CA PHE A 24 -10.21 10.16 -0.07
C PHE A 24 -9.56 9.89 -1.44
N GLN A 25 -10.36 9.78 -2.51
CA GLN A 25 -9.85 9.53 -3.86
C GLN A 25 -8.89 10.64 -4.31
N ASP A 26 -9.23 11.90 -4.05
CA ASP A 26 -8.39 13.04 -4.39
C ASP A 26 -7.03 12.96 -3.68
N ARG A 27 -7.04 12.81 -2.35
CA ARG A 27 -5.82 12.69 -1.53
C ARG A 27 -4.95 11.48 -1.92
N LEU A 28 -5.59 10.39 -2.33
CA LEU A 28 -4.90 9.20 -2.80
C LEU A 28 -4.17 9.45 -4.12
N LEU A 29 -4.85 10.04 -5.11
CA LEU A 29 -4.26 10.39 -6.41
C LEU A 29 -3.08 11.35 -6.23
N ASP A 30 -3.27 12.36 -5.40
CA ASP A 30 -2.27 13.35 -5.02
C ASP A 30 -1.01 12.71 -4.44
N HIS A 31 -1.19 11.67 -3.61
CA HIS A 31 -0.10 10.91 -3.05
C HIS A 31 0.61 10.03 -4.10
N MET A 32 -0.14 9.35 -4.95
CA MET A 32 0.40 8.51 -6.02
C MET A 32 1.22 9.34 -7.03
N GLU A 33 0.76 10.54 -7.37
CA GLU A 33 1.48 11.44 -8.27
C GLU A 33 2.85 11.81 -7.69
N ARG A 34 2.91 12.22 -6.42
CA ARG A 34 4.17 12.56 -5.74
C ARG A 34 5.13 11.38 -5.66
N MET A 35 4.61 10.20 -5.35
CA MET A 35 5.39 8.95 -5.34
C MET A 35 6.00 8.69 -6.73
N ASN A 36 5.17 8.69 -7.77
CA ASN A 36 5.59 8.38 -9.13
C ASN A 36 6.62 9.38 -9.65
N HIS A 37 6.42 10.68 -9.40
CA HIS A 37 7.38 11.72 -9.80
C HIS A 37 8.78 11.46 -9.21
N THR A 38 8.84 11.08 -7.93
CA THR A 38 10.10 10.78 -7.24
C THR A 38 10.75 9.51 -7.79
N TRP A 39 9.96 8.46 -8.04
CA TRP A 39 10.44 7.22 -8.64
C TRP A 39 11.00 7.43 -10.05
N PHE A 40 10.29 8.14 -10.92
CA PHE A 40 10.73 8.46 -12.28
C PHE A 40 12.05 9.24 -12.28
N ARG A 41 12.17 10.25 -11.41
CA ARG A 41 13.41 11.01 -11.25
C ARG A 41 14.60 10.10 -10.94
N ARG A 42 14.47 9.18 -9.98
CA ARG A 42 15.54 8.23 -9.64
C ARG A 42 15.85 7.24 -10.75
N ARG A 43 14.86 6.83 -11.55
CA ARG A 43 15.09 5.98 -12.73
C ARG A 43 15.91 6.70 -13.79
N HIS A 44 15.62 7.95 -14.08
CA HIS A 44 16.44 8.76 -14.98
C HIS A 44 17.87 8.94 -14.45
N GLU A 45 18.03 9.26 -13.16
CA GLU A 45 19.35 9.35 -12.52
C GLU A 45 20.14 8.04 -12.68
N GLY A 46 19.49 6.89 -12.46
CA GLY A 46 20.09 5.57 -12.63
C GLY A 46 20.51 5.28 -14.07
N THR A 47 19.66 5.61 -15.05
CA THR A 47 19.96 5.42 -16.48
C THR A 47 21.14 6.29 -16.92
N HIS A 48 21.17 7.56 -16.52
CA HIS A 48 22.30 8.45 -16.83
C HIS A 48 23.60 7.97 -16.17
N ALA A 49 23.53 7.49 -14.93
CA ALA A 49 24.69 6.91 -14.24
C ALA A 49 25.21 5.66 -14.95
N ALA A 50 24.32 4.78 -15.42
CA ALA A 50 24.68 3.59 -16.18
C ALA A 50 25.35 3.93 -17.51
N LEU A 51 24.77 4.89 -18.26
CA LEU A 51 25.34 5.36 -19.53
C LEU A 51 26.73 5.96 -19.31
N LYS A 52 26.88 6.82 -18.29
CA LYS A 52 28.18 7.41 -17.94
C LYS A 52 29.22 6.34 -17.61
N ALA A 53 28.86 5.36 -16.79
CA ALA A 53 29.75 4.27 -16.42
C ALA A 53 30.18 3.44 -17.64
N ALA A 54 29.23 3.09 -18.51
CA ALA A 54 29.51 2.36 -19.75
C ALA A 54 30.49 3.12 -20.66
N CYS A 55 30.28 4.43 -20.86
CA CYS A 55 31.20 5.27 -21.63
C CYS A 55 32.60 5.31 -21.00
N SER A 56 32.69 5.51 -19.68
CA SER A 56 33.97 5.56 -18.97
C SER A 56 34.73 4.22 -19.02
N MET A 57 34.02 3.10 -18.92
CA MET A 57 34.61 1.76 -19.08
C MET A 57 35.20 1.58 -20.48
N TRP A 58 34.53 2.07 -21.52
CA TRP A 58 35.02 1.96 -22.91
C TRP A 58 36.32 2.73 -23.16
N THR A 59 36.54 3.80 -22.39
CA THR A 59 37.73 4.65 -22.47
C THR A 59 38.82 4.29 -21.46
N SER A 60 38.61 3.24 -20.66
CA SER A 60 39.55 2.84 -19.61
C SER A 60 40.83 2.23 -20.19
N ALA A 61 41.98 2.58 -19.61
CA ALA A 61 43.29 2.12 -20.09
C ALA A 61 43.52 0.63 -19.82
N THR A 62 42.96 0.11 -18.73
CA THR A 62 43.09 -1.30 -18.34
C THR A 62 41.74 -1.92 -17.97
N PRO A 63 41.62 -3.26 -18.04
CA PRO A 63 40.46 -3.96 -17.52
C PRO A 63 40.20 -3.71 -16.02
N ALA A 64 41.27 -3.50 -15.24
CA ALA A 64 41.15 -3.19 -13.81
C ALA A 64 40.49 -1.82 -13.59
N ASP A 65 40.83 -0.80 -14.39
CA ASP A 65 40.21 0.52 -14.33
C ASP A 65 38.72 0.46 -14.69
N ALA A 66 38.37 -0.29 -15.74
CA ALA A 66 36.99 -0.52 -16.13
C ALA A 66 36.19 -1.21 -15.01
N MET A 67 36.80 -2.17 -14.30
CA MET A 67 36.17 -2.82 -13.16
C MET A 67 35.94 -1.85 -12.00
N GLN A 68 36.86 -0.92 -11.73
CA GLN A 68 36.65 0.11 -10.71
C GLN A 68 35.47 1.03 -11.05
N VAL A 69 35.34 1.44 -12.32
CA VAL A 69 34.18 2.21 -12.79
C VAL A 69 32.87 1.42 -12.59
N TYR A 70 32.87 0.14 -12.95
CA TYR A 70 31.71 -0.73 -12.74
C TYR A 70 31.32 -0.83 -11.27
N LEU A 71 32.29 -1.09 -10.37
CA LEU A 71 32.04 -1.19 -8.93
C LEU A 71 31.47 0.12 -8.36
N GLY A 72 32.00 1.27 -8.79
CA GLY A 72 31.46 2.58 -8.40
C GLY A 72 30.02 2.78 -8.84
N TRP A 73 29.68 2.40 -10.07
CA TRP A 73 28.30 2.42 -10.56
C TRP A 73 27.40 1.44 -9.77
N ALA A 74 27.88 0.22 -9.54
CA ALA A 74 27.13 -0.83 -8.83
C ALA A 74 26.76 -0.39 -7.41
N ASN A 75 27.70 0.21 -6.68
CA ASN A 75 27.43 0.75 -5.34
C ASN A 75 26.33 1.82 -5.38
N GLY A 76 26.44 2.80 -6.29
CA GLY A 76 25.40 3.81 -6.46
C GLY A 76 24.04 3.22 -6.90
N SER A 77 24.03 2.11 -7.63
CA SER A 77 22.81 1.41 -8.03
C SER A 77 22.13 0.75 -6.83
N ILE A 78 22.89 0.14 -5.93
CA ILE A 78 22.38 -0.42 -4.68
C ILE A 78 21.75 0.69 -3.82
N GLU A 79 22.41 1.84 -3.66
CA GLU A 79 21.86 2.96 -2.90
C GLU A 79 20.52 3.47 -3.44
N ARG A 80 20.36 3.52 -4.77
CA ARG A 80 19.10 3.91 -5.42
C ARG A 80 18.01 2.86 -5.18
N LEU A 81 18.34 1.57 -5.28
CA LEU A 81 17.40 0.48 -5.00
C LEU A 81 16.93 0.47 -3.54
N THR A 82 17.85 0.69 -2.58
CA THR A 82 17.49 0.80 -1.16
C THR A 82 16.53 1.97 -0.93
N ARG A 83 16.76 3.11 -1.57
CA ARG A 83 15.83 4.25 -1.51
C ARG A 83 14.45 3.90 -2.09
N ASP A 84 14.39 3.19 -3.21
CA ASP A 84 13.12 2.72 -3.76
C ASP A 84 12.38 1.76 -2.80
N ALA A 85 13.10 0.86 -2.15
CA ALA A 85 12.51 -0.07 -1.18
C ALA A 85 11.96 0.63 0.07
N LEU A 86 12.64 1.67 0.56
CA LEU A 86 12.16 2.49 1.67
C LEU A 86 10.92 3.28 1.28
N ASP A 87 10.92 3.89 0.09
CA ASP A 87 9.78 4.62 -0.42
C ASP A 87 8.55 3.71 -0.59
N VAL A 88 8.71 2.51 -1.17
CA VAL A 88 7.60 1.55 -1.31
C VAL A 88 6.99 1.20 0.06
N GLN A 89 7.81 0.97 1.09
CA GLN A 89 7.32 0.71 2.44
C GLN A 89 6.58 1.92 3.02
N MET A 90 7.13 3.13 2.88
CA MET A 90 6.50 4.37 3.35
C MET A 90 5.15 4.60 2.66
N HIS A 91 5.11 4.50 1.33
CA HIS A 91 3.90 4.70 0.53
C HIS A 91 2.86 3.62 0.81
N GLY A 92 3.27 2.37 1.03
CA GLY A 92 2.38 1.30 1.46
C GLY A 92 1.66 1.61 2.78
N ASN A 93 2.38 2.15 3.76
CA ASN A 93 1.79 2.57 5.05
C ASN A 93 0.80 3.73 4.87
N ILE A 94 1.11 4.72 4.03
CA ILE A 94 0.22 5.85 3.78
C ILE A 94 -1.05 5.38 3.05
N PHE A 95 -0.90 4.51 2.06
CA PHE A 95 -2.01 3.90 1.34
C PHE A 95 -2.95 3.14 2.30
N ALA A 96 -2.39 2.29 3.17
CA ALA A 96 -3.15 1.57 4.18
C ALA A 96 -3.92 2.51 5.12
N ASN A 97 -3.26 3.57 5.62
CA ASN A 97 -3.89 4.56 6.50
C ASN A 97 -5.03 5.33 5.81
N LEU A 98 -4.86 5.72 4.54
CA LEU A 98 -5.90 6.39 3.78
C LEU A 98 -7.13 5.48 3.58
N ILE A 99 -6.92 4.21 3.25
CA ILE A 99 -8.00 3.22 3.09
C ILE A 99 -8.73 2.97 4.41
N LEU A 100 -8.00 2.76 5.50
CA LEU A 100 -8.59 2.56 6.82
C LEU A 100 -9.39 3.79 7.26
N GLY A 101 -8.84 4.99 7.07
CA GLY A 101 -9.53 6.25 7.36
C GLY A 101 -10.83 6.41 6.56
N ALA A 102 -10.81 6.10 5.27
CA ALA A 102 -12.00 6.12 4.43
C ALA A 102 -13.04 5.08 4.90
N THR A 103 -12.60 3.87 5.26
CA THR A 103 -13.47 2.80 5.74
C THR A 103 -14.19 3.20 7.04
N HIS A 104 -13.49 3.87 7.97
CA HIS A 104 -14.11 4.37 9.20
C HIS A 104 -15.14 5.50 8.96
N GLN A 105 -14.88 6.39 8.00
CA GLN A 105 -15.80 7.49 7.67
C GLN A 105 -17.01 7.01 6.85
N VAL A 106 -16.83 5.98 6.02
CA VAL A 106 -17.85 5.42 5.11
C VAL A 106 -18.69 4.33 5.77
N MET A 107 -18.10 3.48 6.62
CA MET A 107 -18.77 2.35 7.32
C MET A 107 -19.14 2.65 8.78
N GLY A 108 -19.04 3.91 9.24
CA GLY A 108 -19.48 4.33 10.58
C GLY A 108 -21.01 4.37 10.79
N GLY A 109 -21.80 3.71 9.95
CA GLY A 109 -23.20 3.38 10.23
C GLY A 109 -23.29 2.03 10.95
N PRO A 110 -24.33 1.76 11.77
CA PRO A 110 -24.45 0.49 12.48
C PRO A 110 -24.40 -0.65 11.46
N SER A 111 -23.29 -1.39 11.44
CA SER A 111 -23.17 -2.60 10.66
C SER A 111 -24.01 -3.66 11.37
N GLU A 112 -25.18 -3.96 10.82
CA GLU A 112 -25.98 -5.13 11.23
C GLU A 112 -25.19 -6.45 11.06
N ALA A 113 -24.10 -6.44 10.29
CA ALA A 113 -23.19 -7.59 10.17
C ALA A 113 -22.33 -7.85 11.43
N GLY A 114 -22.24 -6.90 12.37
CA GLY A 114 -21.62 -7.10 13.68
C GLY A 114 -22.55 -7.68 14.74
N GLN A 115 -23.84 -7.85 14.40
CA GLN A 115 -24.88 -8.38 15.28
C GLN A 115 -25.39 -9.74 14.78
N ALA A 116 -24.58 -10.45 14.00
CA ALA A 116 -24.68 -11.90 13.93
C ALA A 116 -24.16 -12.43 15.27
N ASP A 117 -25.14 -12.69 16.14
CA ASP A 117 -25.09 -13.53 17.31
C ASP A 117 -23.82 -14.40 17.36
N ILE A 118 -22.87 -14.03 18.23
CA ILE A 118 -21.85 -14.96 18.68
C ILE A 118 -22.63 -16.05 19.40
N MET A 119 -23.05 -17.07 18.65
CA MET A 119 -23.52 -18.33 19.20
C MET A 119 -22.48 -18.73 20.23
N THR A 120 -22.86 -18.62 21.50
CA THR A 120 -22.20 -19.26 22.62
C THR A 120 -21.86 -20.69 22.20
N PRO A 121 -20.60 -21.15 22.38
CA PRO A 121 -20.23 -22.50 22.03
C PRO A 121 -21.20 -23.47 22.69
N THR A 122 -22.04 -24.11 21.86
CA THR A 122 -22.85 -25.25 22.29
C THR A 122 -21.88 -26.30 22.83
N GLU A 123 -22.25 -26.86 23.98
CA GLU A 123 -21.54 -27.87 24.73
C GLU A 123 -20.76 -28.83 23.82
N ALA A 124 -19.46 -28.91 24.05
CA ALA A 124 -18.60 -29.89 23.39
C ALA A 124 -19.18 -31.29 23.65
N ASP A 125 -19.54 -32.01 22.59
CA ASP A 125 -19.81 -33.43 22.67
C ASP A 125 -18.62 -34.15 23.36
N PRO A 126 -18.87 -35.05 24.33
CA PRO A 126 -17.79 -35.74 25.00
C PRO A 126 -17.05 -36.67 24.02
N PRO A 127 -15.73 -36.87 24.21
CA PRO A 127 -14.90 -37.60 23.26
C PRO A 127 -15.30 -39.08 23.20
N VAL A 128 -15.43 -39.60 21.97
CA VAL A 128 -15.64 -41.02 21.68
C VAL A 128 -14.48 -41.82 22.25
N THR A 129 -14.75 -42.66 23.25
CA THR A 129 -13.79 -43.64 23.78
C THR A 129 -13.52 -44.71 22.71
N LEU A 130 -12.34 -44.66 22.11
CA LEU A 130 -11.79 -45.78 21.32
C LEU A 130 -11.49 -46.94 22.27
N ARG A 131 -12.35 -47.97 22.23
CA ARG A 131 -12.11 -49.23 22.94
C ARG A 131 -11.10 -50.04 22.13
N ASN A 132 -9.87 -50.11 22.62
CA ASN A 132 -8.88 -51.08 22.17
C ASN A 132 -9.46 -52.49 22.28
N ALA A 133 -9.39 -53.26 21.21
CA ALA A 133 -9.44 -54.70 21.25
C ALA A 133 -8.20 -55.23 20.50
N ALA A 134 -7.42 -55.97 21.27
CA ALA A 134 -6.29 -56.79 20.85
C ALA A 134 -6.69 -57.86 19.84
#